data_AF-A0A8D8GH65-F1
#
_entry.id   AF-A0A8D8GH65-F1
#
_cell.length_a   1.000
_cell.length_b   1.000
_cell.length_c   1.000
_cell.angle_alpha   90.00
_cell.angle_beta   90.00
_cell.angle_gamma   90.00
#
_symmetry.space_group_name_H-M   'P 1'
#
loop_
_entity.id
_entity.type
_entity.pdbx_description
1 polymer ?
#
loop_
_entity_poly.entity_id
_entity_poly.type
_entity_poly.pdbx_seq_one_letter_code
_entity_poly.pdbx_strand_id
1 'polypeptide(L)'
;PSDIIFDKYFEAAYKDQPFGRSILGTQDTVKSFTRANLDNYINEHYFGENIIFAVAGNVEHEEVVQLIKDFLSKIHSKELKKSENASYTGGEYLEHRKLDQVHLLIG
;
A
#
# COMPACT_ATOMS: atom_id res chain seq x y z
N PRO A 1 -4.94 12.63 -15.46
CA PRO A 1 -5.37 13.82 -14.66
C PRO A 1 -6.33 13.44 -13.54
N SER A 2 -7.35 12.64 -13.87
CA SER A 2 -8.39 12.21 -12.93
C SER A 2 -7.87 11.40 -11.75
N ASP A 3 -6.80 10.61 -11.91
CA ASP A 3 -6.28 9.81 -10.78
C ASP A 3 -5.44 10.64 -9.80
N ILE A 4 -4.75 11.68 -10.30
CA ILE A 4 -3.88 12.54 -9.47
C ILE A 4 -4.70 13.31 -8.42
N ILE A 5 -5.97 13.63 -8.70
CA ILE A 5 -6.81 14.35 -7.73
C ILE A 5 -7.07 13.53 -6.47
N PHE A 6 -7.09 12.19 -6.56
CA PHE A 6 -7.24 11.31 -5.40
C PHE A 6 -5.97 11.33 -4.54
N ASP A 7 -4.80 11.23 -5.15
CA ASP A 7 -3.52 11.36 -4.43
C ASP A 7 -3.46 12.71 -3.70
N LYS A 8 -3.86 13.80 -4.37
CA LYS A 8 -3.88 15.15 -3.77
C LYS A 8 -4.93 15.31 -2.69
N TYR A 9 -6.09 14.68 -2.85
CA TYR A 9 -7.11 14.63 -1.80
C TYR A 9 -6.59 13.91 -0.55
N PHE A 10 -6.03 12.70 -0.68
CA PHE A 10 -5.52 11.95 0.46
C PHE A 10 -4.30 12.63 1.12
N GLU A 11 -3.40 13.22 0.32
CA GLU A 11 -2.26 14.00 0.81
C GLU A 11 -2.72 15.19 1.66
N ALA A 12 -3.77 15.89 1.22
CA ALA A 12 -4.35 17.00 1.98
C ALA A 12 -5.11 16.52 3.21
N ALA A 13 -6.01 15.55 3.05
CA ALA A 13 -6.92 15.06 4.09
C ALA A 13 -6.20 14.33 5.25
N TYR A 14 -5.08 13.65 4.97
CA TYR A 14 -4.29 12.88 5.94
C TYR A 14 -2.86 13.41 5.98
N LYS A 15 -2.74 14.73 6.16
CA LYS A 15 -1.48 15.42 6.13
C LYS A 15 -0.48 14.81 7.13
N ASP A 16 0.76 14.67 6.68
CA ASP A 16 1.90 14.15 7.44
C ASP A 16 1.73 12.71 7.98
N GLN A 17 0.73 11.96 7.49
CA GLN A 17 0.49 10.57 7.89
C GLN A 17 0.85 9.60 6.76
N PRO A 18 1.27 8.35 7.07
CA PRO A 18 1.52 7.32 6.05
C PRO A 18 0.35 7.10 5.10
N PHE A 19 -0.88 7.23 5.59
CA PHE A 19 -2.12 7.04 4.84
C PHE A 19 -2.31 8.07 3.70
N GLY A 20 -1.81 9.30 3.87
CA GLY A 20 -1.90 10.35 2.86
C GLY A 20 -0.82 10.29 1.77
N ARG A 21 0.13 9.35 1.85
CA ARG A 21 1.25 9.27 0.90
C ARG A 21 0.80 8.58 -0.39
N SER A 22 1.23 9.13 -1.54
CA SER A 22 1.03 8.46 -2.84
C SER A 22 1.72 7.09 -2.86
N ILE A 23 1.03 6.10 -3.44
CA ILE A 23 1.53 4.72 -3.60
C ILE A 23 2.82 4.71 -4.44
N LEU A 24 2.94 5.59 -5.43
CA LEU A 24 4.11 5.66 -6.31
C LEU A 24 5.30 6.36 -5.66
N GLY A 25 5.08 7.09 -4.56
CA GLY A 25 6.08 7.95 -3.95
C GLY A 25 6.48 9.13 -4.85
N THR A 26 7.67 9.67 -4.63
CA THR A 26 8.23 10.78 -5.41
C THR A 26 9.29 10.27 -6.40
N GLN A 27 9.57 11.06 -7.44
CA GLN A 27 10.65 10.72 -8.38
C GLN A 27 12.00 10.54 -7.68
N ASP A 28 12.28 11.36 -6.67
CA ASP A 28 13.54 11.30 -5.92
C ASP A 28 13.64 10.01 -5.11
N THR A 29 12.57 9.62 -4.40
CA THR A 29 12.52 8.35 -3.68
C THR A 29 12.72 7.16 -4.61
N VAL A 30 12.02 7.13 -5.75
CA VAL A 30 12.12 6.03 -6.72
C VAL A 30 13.53 5.91 -7.29
N LYS A 31 14.17 7.04 -7.63
CA LYS A 31 15.55 7.05 -8.14
C LYS A 31 16.58 6.62 -7.10
N SER A 32 16.28 6.77 -5.81
CA SER A 32 17.20 6.43 -4.72
C SER A 32 17.18 4.95 -4.32
N PHE A 33 16.21 4.16 -4.80
CA PHE A 33 16.10 2.76 -4.39
C PHE A 33 17.31 1.93 -4.82
N THR A 34 17.83 1.18 -3.86
CA THR A 34 18.88 0.19 -4.05
C THR A 34 18.31 -1.22 -3.87
N ARG A 35 19.04 -2.23 -4.36
CA ARG A 35 18.69 -3.64 -4.12
C ARG A 35 18.53 -3.94 -2.62
N ALA A 36 19.40 -3.41 -1.78
CA ALA A 36 19.32 -3.60 -0.34
C ALA A 36 18.02 -3.02 0.25
N ASN A 37 17.50 -1.92 -0.29
CA ASN A 37 16.20 -1.40 0.14
C ASN A 37 15.07 -2.37 -0.18
N LEU A 38 15.10 -3.00 -1.37
CA LEU A 38 14.08 -3.98 -1.77
C LEU A 38 14.17 -5.26 -0.92
N ASP A 39 15.38 -5.78 -0.72
CA ASP A 39 15.59 -6.97 0.12
C ASP A 39 15.11 -6.72 1.55
N ASN A 40 15.40 -5.54 2.12
CA ASN A 40 14.90 -5.14 3.43
C ASN A 40 13.38 -5.01 3.47
N TYR A 41 12.76 -4.42 2.44
CA TYR A 41 11.31 -4.28 2.36
C TYR A 41 10.61 -5.66 2.31
N ILE A 42 11.12 -6.59 1.49
CA ILE A 42 10.60 -7.95 1.42
C ILE A 42 10.75 -8.63 2.79
N ASN A 43 11.92 -8.56 3.41
CA ASN A 43 12.14 -9.14 4.73
C ASN A 43 11.30 -8.49 5.85
N GLU A 44 10.91 -7.23 5.71
CA GLU A 44 10.09 -6.57 6.72
C GLU A 44 8.60 -6.87 6.57
N HIS A 45 8.11 -7.04 5.34
CA HIS A 45 6.67 -7.09 5.04
C HIS A 45 6.15 -8.44 4.54
N TYR A 46 7.00 -9.32 3.99
CA TYR A 46 6.60 -10.60 3.39
C TYR A 46 6.95 -11.78 4.32
N PHE A 47 6.27 -11.85 5.46
CA PHE A 47 6.38 -12.92 6.45
C PHE A 47 5.05 -13.65 6.66
N GLY A 48 5.11 -14.87 7.19
CA GLY A 48 3.96 -15.79 7.21
C GLY A 48 2.68 -15.20 7.81
N GLU A 49 2.77 -14.55 8.98
CA GLU A 49 1.62 -13.95 9.67
C GLU A 49 1.02 -12.74 8.94
N ASN A 50 1.75 -12.14 8.00
CA ASN A 50 1.31 -10.99 7.21
C ASN A 50 0.83 -11.36 5.80
N ILE A 51 0.63 -12.66 5.52
CA ILE A 51 0.15 -13.16 4.23
C ILE A 51 -1.19 -13.88 4.44
N ILE A 52 -2.17 -13.58 3.59
CA ILE A 52 -3.46 -14.26 3.53
C ILE A 52 -3.59 -14.97 2.19
N PHE A 53 -3.92 -16.26 2.23
CA PHE A 53 -4.26 -17.05 1.05
C PHE A 53 -5.78 -17.14 0.92
N ALA A 54 -6.31 -16.65 -0.21
CA ALA A 54 -7.73 -16.78 -0.55
C ALA A 54 -7.86 -17.66 -1.80
N VAL A 55 -8.59 -18.77 -1.69
CA VAL A 55 -8.79 -19.74 -2.76
C VAL A 55 -10.29 -20.00 -2.93
N ALA A 56 -10.76 -19.96 -4.18
CA ALA A 56 -12.16 -20.19 -4.53
C ALA A 56 -12.27 -21.02 -5.81
N GLY A 57 -13.24 -21.93 -5.85
CA GLY A 57 -13.46 -22.84 -6.97
C GLY A 57 -13.78 -24.26 -6.50
N ASN A 58 -13.69 -25.22 -7.42
CA ASN A 58 -13.82 -26.64 -7.13
C ASN A 58 -12.48 -27.19 -6.62
N VAL A 59 -12.18 -26.95 -5.35
CA VAL A 59 -10.93 -27.35 -4.69
C VAL A 59 -11.23 -28.06 -3.38
N GLU A 60 -10.42 -29.06 -3.04
CA GLU A 60 -10.45 -29.69 -1.72
C GLU A 60 -9.61 -28.85 -0.75
N HIS A 61 -10.20 -28.46 0.38
CA HIS A 61 -9.57 -27.53 1.32
C HIS A 61 -8.25 -28.08 1.89
N GLU A 62 -8.23 -29.36 2.23
CA GLU A 62 -7.10 -30.04 2.84
C GLU A 62 -5.88 -30.10 1.92
N GLU A 63 -6.10 -30.31 0.62
CA GLU A 63 -5.03 -30.29 -0.38
C GLU A 63 -4.40 -28.89 -0.48
N VAL A 64 -5.23 -27.85 -0.50
CA VAL A 64 -4.80 -26.45 -0.53
C VAL A 64 -4.01 -26.09 0.73
N VAL A 65 -4.51 -26.48 1.91
CA VAL A 65 -3.82 -26.24 3.18
C VAL A 65 -2.46 -26.93 3.21
N GLN A 66 -2.35 -28.16 2.70
CA GLN A 66 -1.08 -28.88 2.69
C GLN A 66 -0.05 -28.18 1.80
N LEU A 67 -0.44 -27.76 0.59
CA LEU A 67 0.43 -27.01 -0.32
C LEU A 67 0.90 -25.68 0.30
N ILE A 68 -0.01 -24.96 0.97
CA ILE A 68 0.33 -23.69 1.61
C ILE A 68 1.26 -23.90 2.81
N LYS A 69 1.07 -24.96 3.61
CA LYS A 69 1.99 -25.31 4.72
C LYS A 69 3.41 -25.55 4.21
N ASP A 70 3.55 -26.31 3.13
CA ASP A 70 4.86 -26.60 2.53
C ASP A 70 5.55 -25.32 2.02
N PHE A 71 4.78 -24.37 1.48
CA PHE A 71 5.29 -23.06 1.08
C PHE A 71 5.70 -22.20 2.28
N LEU A 72 4.82 -22.04 3.27
CA LEU A 72 5.05 -21.21 4.46
C LEU A 72 6.22 -21.72 5.31
N SER A 73 6.52 -23.02 5.28
CA SER A 73 7.69 -23.59 5.99
C SER A 73 9.04 -22.98 5.59
N LYS A 74 9.10 -22.29 4.44
CA LYS A 74 10.30 -21.67 3.87
C LYS A 74 10.36 -20.16 4.09
N ILE A 75 9.32 -19.56 4.64
CA ILE A 75 9.23 -18.12 4.90
C ILE A 75 9.42 -17.89 6.40
N HIS A 76 10.08 -16.79 6.74
CA HIS A 76 10.27 -16.43 8.14
C HIS A 76 8.94 -15.96 8.77
N SER A 77 8.84 -16.12 10.08
CA SER A 77 7.71 -15.72 10.90
C SER A 77 8.09 -14.50 11.73
N LYS A 78 7.12 -13.61 11.98
CA LYS A 78 7.29 -12.39 12.77
C LYS A 78 5.96 -11.96 13.37
N GLU A 79 6.00 -11.23 14.49
CA GLU A 79 4.80 -10.60 15.03
C GLU A 79 4.29 -9.47 14.13
N LEU A 80 2.97 -9.43 13.94
CA LEU A 80 2.30 -8.36 13.23
C LEU A 80 2.46 -7.04 14.00
N LYS A 81 3.05 -6.04 13.34
CA LYS A 81 3.08 -4.67 13.85
C LYS A 81 1.69 -4.06 13.69
N LYS A 82 1.15 -3.50 14.76
CA LYS A 82 -0.11 -2.75 14.70
C LYS A 82 0.13 -1.45 13.93
N SER A 83 -0.66 -1.22 12.88
CA SER A 83 -0.65 0.08 12.19
C SER A 83 -1.24 1.16 13.08
N GLU A 84 -0.71 2.38 12.98
CA GLU A 84 -1.37 3.56 13.56
C GLU A 84 -2.67 3.84 12.82
N ASN A 85 -3.67 4.35 13.55
CA ASN A 85 -4.93 4.76 12.95
C ASN A 85 -4.73 6.07 12.18
N ALA A 86 -5.32 6.16 10.99
CA ALA A 86 -5.35 7.40 10.24
C ALA A 86 -6.36 8.37 10.87
N SER A 87 -5.96 9.63 10.99
CA SER A 87 -6.79 10.75 11.45
C SER A 87 -7.08 11.69 10.28
N TYR A 88 -8.36 11.92 9.98
CA TYR A 88 -8.73 12.91 8.98
C TYR A 88 -8.51 14.31 9.57
N THR A 89 -7.62 15.09 8.95
CA THR A 89 -7.31 16.47 9.37
C THR A 89 -7.99 17.52 8.49
N GLY A 90 -8.59 17.09 7.37
CA GLY A 90 -9.04 17.98 6.31
C GLY A 90 -7.87 18.72 5.66
N GLY A 91 -8.20 19.64 4.76
CA GLY A 91 -7.21 20.44 4.03
C GLY A 91 -7.74 20.87 2.68
N GLU A 92 -6.95 21.68 1.98
CA GLU A 92 -7.23 22.09 0.62
C GLU A 92 -5.99 21.91 -0.25
N TYR A 93 -6.23 21.54 -1.51
CA TYR A 93 -5.21 21.54 -2.55
C TYR A 93 -5.80 22.17 -3.81
N LEU A 94 -5.13 23.21 -4.31
CA LEU A 94 -5.53 23.90 -5.52
C LEU A 94 -4.35 23.92 -6.49
N GLU A 95 -4.61 23.50 -7.72
CA GLU A 95 -3.61 23.54 -8.79
C GLU A 95 -4.21 24.15 -10.06
N HIS A 96 -3.59 25.21 -10.55
CA HIS A 96 -3.97 25.83 -11.80
C HIS A 96 -3.22 25.19 -12.96
N ARG A 97 -3.96 24.55 -13.87
CA ARG A 97 -3.44 24.02 -15.14
C ARG A 97 -4.35 24.45 -16.28
N LYS A 98 -3.77 24.61 -17.47
CA LYS A 98 -4.54 24.79 -18.70
C LYS A 98 -5.22 23.47 -19.04
N LEU A 99 -6.49 23.35 -18.68
CA LEU A 99 -7.33 22.18 -18.89
C LEU A 99 -8.65 22.60 -19.54
N ASP A 100 -9.26 21.68 -20.28
CA ASP A 100 -10.59 21.90 -20.86
C ASP A 100 -11.72 21.74 -19.81
N GLN A 101 -11.41 21.10 -18.67
CA GLN A 101 -12.36 20.78 -17.60
C GLN A 101 -11.72 21.01 -16.22
N VAL A 102 -12.57 21.30 -15.23
CA VAL A 102 -12.20 21.38 -13.81
C VAL A 102 -12.42 20.01 -13.16
N HIS A 103 -11.43 19.55 -12.40
CA HIS A 103 -11.58 18.38 -11.53
C HIS A 103 -11.72 18.87 -10.08
N LEU A 104 -12.80 18.49 -9.41
CA LEU A 104 -13.09 18.85 -8.03
C LEU A 104 -13.43 17.58 -7.23
N LEU A 105 -12.84 17.46 -6.05
CA LEU A 105 -13.10 16.37 -5.11
C LEU A 105 -13.31 16.98 -3.72
N ILE A 106 -14.40 16.58 -3.05
CA ILE A 106 -14.81 17.06 -1.73
C ILE A 106 -15.20 15.84 -0.89
N GLY A 107 -14.74 15.79 0.36
CA GLY A 107 -15.07 14.74 1.32
C GLY A 107 -14.37 14.95 2.64
#